data_AF-A0A8T5T2X9-F1
#
_entry.id   AF-A0A8T5T2X9-F1
#
_cell.length_a   1.000
_cell.length_b   1.000
_cell.length_c   1.000
_cell.angle_alpha   90.00
_cell.angle_beta   90.00
_cell.angle_gamma   90.00
#
_symmetry.space_group_name_H-M   'P 1'
#
loop_
_entity.id
_entity.type
_entity.pdbx_description
1 polymer ?
#
loop_
_entity_poly.entity_id
_entity_poly.type
_entity_poly.pdbx_seq_one_letter_code
_entity_poly.pdbx_strand_id
1 'polypeptide(L)' 'MSMDRLIQDGRIHPTRIEELVAQTRKDVHDKILQLGKAAAVEVDVRGLNNKIVSMIGSLNYRTSFGQNVLRHSVEVAFL' A
#
# COMPACT_ATOMS: atom_id res chain seq x y z
N MET A 1 23.72 18.22 13.02
CA MET A 1 23.55 19.67 13.25
C MET A 1 22.76 20.40 12.14
N SER A 2 22.67 19.88 10.90
CA SER A 2 21.90 20.57 9.85
C SER A 2 20.38 20.42 9.99
N MET A 3 19.89 19.24 10.38
CA MET A 3 18.45 18.98 10.56
C MET A 3 17.85 19.77 11.72
N ASP A 4 18.55 19.82 12.86
CA ASP A 4 18.16 20.62 14.03
C ASP A 4 18.09 22.11 13.71
N ARG A 5 19.05 22.63 12.91
CA ARG A 5 19.03 24.03 12.44
C ARG A 5 17.83 24.32 11.55
N LEU A 6 17.43 23.40 10.68
CA LEU A 6 16.25 23.55 9.82
C LEU A 6 14.93 23.51 10.62
N ILE A 7 14.90 22.77 11.72
CA ILE A 7 13.76 22.74 12.65
C ILE A 7 13.69 24.06 13.42
N GLN A 8 14.83 24.56 13.95
CA GLN A 8 14.88 25.85 14.65
C GLN A 8 14.55 27.05 13.76
N ASP A 9 15.01 27.04 12.50
CA ASP A 9 14.72 28.07 11.50
C ASP A 9 13.28 27.98 10.93
N GLY A 10 12.45 27.07 11.48
CA GLY A 10 11.03 26.94 11.14
C GLY A 10 10.74 26.36 9.75
N ARG A 11 11.76 25.92 9.00
CA ARG A 11 11.60 25.37 7.64
C ARG A 11 11.11 23.92 7.66
N ILE A 12 11.31 23.23 8.77
CA ILE A 12 10.78 21.89 9.04
C ILE A 12 9.79 22.01 10.18
N HIS A 13 8.54 21.63 9.92
CA HIS A 13 7.49 21.54 10.92
C HIS A 13 7.16 20.06 11.20
N PRO A 14 7.62 19.49 12.33
CA PRO A 14 7.36 18.09 12.67
C PRO A 14 5.87 17.73 12.64
N THR A 15 5.00 18.59 13.17
CA THR A 15 3.54 18.38 13.18
C THR A 15 2.97 18.23 11.78
N ARG A 16 3.44 19.06 10.82
CA ARG A 16 2.98 18.98 9.44
C ARG A 16 3.47 17.71 8.73
N ILE A 17 4.67 17.24 9.07
CA ILE A 17 5.19 15.95 8.58
C ILE A 17 4.31 14.81 9.11
N GLU A 18 3.97 14.83 10.39
CA GLU A 18 3.11 13.81 11.01
C GLU A 18 1.72 13.76 10.37
N GLU A 19 1.11 14.93 10.13
CA GLU A 19 -0.17 15.03 9.40
C GLU A 19 -0.09 14.41 8.00
N LEU A 20 0.96 14.76 7.24
CA LEU A 20 1.20 14.21 5.90
C LEU A 20 1.45 12.71 5.92
N VAL A 21 2.21 12.21 6.90
CA VAL A 21 2.45 10.77 7.08
C VAL A 21 1.15 10.03 7.40
N ALA A 22 0.31 10.59 8.27
CA ALA A 22 -0.98 10.00 8.61
C ALA A 22 -1.91 9.92 7.39
N GLN A 23 -2.00 11.00 6.61
CA GLN A 23 -2.79 11.04 5.38
C GLN A 23 -2.27 10.02 4.36
N THR A 24 -0.95 10.00 4.13
CA THR A 24 -0.34 9.09 3.16
C THR A 24 -0.54 7.63 3.55
N ARG A 25 -0.45 7.29 4.85
CA ARG A 25 -0.73 5.93 5.35
C ARG A 25 -2.16 5.51 5.05
N LYS A 26 -3.12 6.42 5.23
CA LYS A 26 -4.52 6.16 4.90
C LYS A 26 -4.70 5.93 3.39
N ASP A 27 -4.13 6.78 2.56
CA ASP A 27 -4.24 6.67 1.10
C ASP A 27 -3.64 5.35 0.58
N VAL A 28 -2.49 4.94 1.14
CA VAL A 28 -1.87 3.64 0.82
C VAL A 28 -2.76 2.47 1.27
N HIS A 29 -3.36 2.56 2.46
CA HIS A 29 -4.26 1.51 2.95
C HIS A 29 -5.51 1.36 2.05
N ASP A 30 -6.12 2.47 1.65
CA ASP A 30 -7.26 2.49 0.74
C ASP A 30 -6.87 1.91 -0.63
N LYS A 31 -5.67 2.26 -1.11
CA LYS A 31 -5.14 1.70 -2.37
C LYS A 31 -4.91 0.20 -2.29
N ILE A 32 -4.34 -0.29 -1.19
CA ILE A 32 -4.17 -1.73 -0.93
C ILE A 32 -5.52 -2.44 -0.98
N LEU A 33 -6.53 -1.90 -0.31
CA LEU A 33 -7.86 -2.52 -0.29
C LEU A 33 -8.48 -2.54 -1.70
N GLN A 34 -8.35 -1.46 -2.47
CA GLN A 34 -8.81 -1.40 -3.86
C GLN A 34 -8.14 -2.44 -4.75
N LEU A 35 -6.81 -2.56 -4.67
CA LEU A 35 -6.04 -3.54 -5.46
C LEU A 35 -6.43 -4.98 -5.12
N GLY A 36 -6.61 -5.28 -3.84
CA GLY A 36 -7.06 -6.60 -3.40
C GLY A 36 -8.47 -6.95 -3.90
N LYS A 37 -9.41 -5.98 -3.87
CA LYS A 37 -10.76 -6.17 -4.41
C LYS A 37 -10.75 -6.41 -5.91
N ALA A 38 -9.96 -5.61 -6.63
CA ALA A 38 -9.81 -5.75 -8.08
C ALA A 38 -9.28 -7.13 -8.44
N ALA A 39 -8.22 -7.60 -7.76
CA ALA A 39 -7.67 -8.93 -7.97
C ALA A 39 -8.68 -10.05 -7.66
N ALA A 40 -9.42 -9.95 -6.54
CA ALA A 40 -10.43 -10.94 -6.18
C ALA A 40 -11.59 -11.01 -7.21
N VAL A 41 -12.01 -9.87 -7.74
CA VAL A 41 -13.02 -9.80 -8.81
C VAL A 41 -12.48 -10.38 -10.11
N GLU A 42 -11.23 -10.09 -10.47
CA GLU A 42 -10.57 -10.59 -11.67
C GLU A 42 -10.61 -12.13 -11.70
N VAL A 43 -10.35 -12.80 -10.56
CA VAL A 43 -10.36 -14.26 -10.44
C VAL A 43 -11.72 -14.87 -10.00
N ASP A 44 -12.81 -14.08 -10.01
CA ASP A 44 -14.17 -14.43 -9.55
C ASP A 44 -14.26 -15.06 -8.14
N VAL A 45 -13.38 -14.65 -7.22
CA VAL A 45 -13.42 -15.08 -5.81
C VAL A 45 -14.22 -14.09 -4.98
N ARG A 46 -15.32 -14.57 -4.39
CA ARG A 46 -16.28 -13.76 -3.59
C ARG A 46 -16.25 -14.14 -2.12
N GLY A 47 -16.76 -13.24 -1.27
CA GLY A 47 -16.93 -13.51 0.17
C GLY A 47 -15.65 -13.37 1.01
N LEU A 48 -14.58 -12.78 0.47
CA LEU A 48 -13.35 -12.53 1.23
C LEU A 48 -13.56 -11.41 2.25
N ASN A 49 -13.14 -11.65 3.50
CA ASN A 49 -13.08 -10.60 4.51
C ASN A 49 -12.07 -9.51 4.10
N ASN A 50 -12.35 -8.24 4.42
CA ASN A 50 -11.48 -7.08 4.18
C ASN A 50 -10.02 -7.30 4.62
N LYS A 51 -9.77 -8.05 5.70
CA LYS A 51 -8.40 -8.38 6.13
C LYS A 51 -7.65 -9.21 5.09
N ILE A 52 -8.32 -10.20 4.47
CA ILE A 52 -7.74 -11.03 3.40
C ILE A 52 -7.53 -10.19 2.14
N VAL A 53 -8.55 -9.41 1.77
CA VAL A 53 -8.46 -8.48 0.64
C VAL A 53 -7.27 -7.52 0.79
N SER A 54 -7.06 -6.97 1.99
CA SER A 54 -5.91 -6.13 2.27
C SER A 54 -4.58 -6.88 2.17
N MET A 55 -4.51 -8.15 2.59
CA MET A 55 -3.30 -8.96 2.43
C MET A 55 -3.01 -9.22 0.95
N ILE A 56 -4.02 -9.56 0.15
CA ILE A 56 -3.88 -9.75 -1.30
C ILE A 56 -3.38 -8.45 -1.94
N GLY A 57 -4.03 -7.32 -1.69
CA GLY A 57 -3.63 -6.03 -2.25
C GLY A 57 -2.21 -5.60 -1.86
N SER A 58 -1.73 -6.01 -0.68
CA SER A 58 -0.36 -5.72 -0.24
C SER A 58 0.72 -6.39 -1.11
N LEU A 59 0.37 -7.48 -1.81
CA LEU A 59 1.27 -8.17 -2.74
C LEU A 59 1.68 -7.27 -3.92
N ASN A 60 0.92 -6.20 -4.21
CA ASN A 60 1.28 -5.23 -5.24
C ASN A 60 2.58 -4.49 -4.93
N TYR A 61 2.96 -4.40 -3.65
CA TYR A 61 4.19 -3.77 -3.20
C TYR A 61 5.33 -4.77 -2.98
N ARG A 62 5.14 -6.03 -3.40
CA ARG A 62 6.15 -7.07 -3.34
C ARG A 62 6.59 -7.46 -4.74
N THR A 63 7.91 -7.59 -4.90
CA THR A 63 8.54 -8.11 -6.10
C THR A 63 9.37 -9.32 -5.73
N SER A 64 9.25 -10.39 -6.51
CA SER A 64 10.07 -11.60 -6.37
C SER A 64 10.53 -12.04 -7.76
N PHE A 65 11.81 -12.39 -7.91
CA PHE A 65 12.40 -12.76 -9.20
C PHE A 65 12.11 -11.75 -10.34
N GLY A 66 12.03 -10.46 -10.02
CA GLY A 66 11.73 -9.39 -10.98
C GLY A 66 10.25 -9.24 -11.36
N GLN A 67 9.34 -10.05 -10.80
CA GLN A 67 7.90 -9.98 -11.06
C GLN A 67 7.12 -9.42 -9.88
N ASN A 68 6.07 -8.67 -10.18
CA ASN A 68 5.11 -8.24 -9.18
C ASN A 68 4.33 -9.44 -8.64
N VAL A 69 4.35 -9.64 -7.32
CA VAL A 69 3.75 -10.83 -6.70
C VAL A 69 2.24 -10.87 -6.87
N LEU A 70 1.54 -9.73 -6.75
CA LEU A 70 0.09 -9.69 -6.95
C LEU A 70 -0.28 -10.14 -8.37
N ARG A 71 0.43 -9.61 -9.37
CA ARG A 71 0.15 -9.93 -10.77
C ARG A 71 0.43 -11.39 -11.08
N HIS A 72 1.56 -11.91 -10.59
CA HIS A 72 1.88 -13.32 -10.71
C HIS A 72 0.83 -14.22 -10.04
N SER A 73 0.36 -13.87 -8.84
CA SER A 73 -0.69 -14.65 -8.16
C SER A 73 -2.02 -14.68 -8.93
N VAL A 74 -2.38 -13.59 -9.60
CA VAL A 74 -3.57 -13.54 -10.45
C VAL A 74 -3.39 -14.41 -11.70
N GLU A 75 -2.23 -14.34 -12.36
CA GLU A 75 -1.92 -15.18 -13.53
C GLU A 75 -2.02 -16.67 -13.20
N VAL A 76 -1.48 -17.09 -12.05
CA VAL A 76 -1.51 -18.49 -11.59
C VAL A 76 -2.92 -18.98 -11.28
N ALA A 77 -3.86 -18.09 -10.92
CA ALA A 77 -5.25 -18.49 -10.65
C ALA A 77 -6.00 -18.95 -11.91
N PHE A 78 -5.48 -18.65 -13.11
CA PHE A 78 -6.06 -19.06 -14.39
C PHE A 78 -5.33 -20.24 -15.05
N LEU A 79 -4.37 -20.87 -14.35
CA LEU A 79 -3.69 -22.10 -14.78
C LEU A 79 -4.43 -23.34 -14.28
#